data_AF-A0A8T4JQ94-F1
#
_entry.id   AF-A0A8T4JQ94-F1
#
_cell.length_a   1.000
_cell.length_b   1.000
_cell.length_c   1.000
_cell.angle_alpha   90.00
_cell.angle_beta   90.00
_cell.angle_gamma   90.00
#
_symmetry.space_group_name_H-M   'P 1'
#
loop_
_entity.id
_entity.type
_entity.pdbx_description
1 polymer ?
#
loop_
_entity_poly.entity_id
_entity_poly.type
_entity_poly.pdbx_seq_one_letter_code
_entity_poly.pdbx_strand_id
1 'polypeptide(L)'
;MLDINKQRMKYSRHGQRVTIYERDDDGEIKYYVDGDGNKIPLIADEKIGYSEPKEFYANISNKLSEVLVKEFGIDDSSTYVQIVTDKGYLPLKAGDLVWKKSEVEFDTDNLPEHTSADYTVKGVADEGLTVDLYLLQKTVK
;
A
#
# COMPACT_ATOMS: atom_id res chain seq x y z
N MET A 1 -9.04 5.67 20.06
CA MET A 1 -7.64 6.09 19.81
C MET A 1 -7.61 7.61 19.72
N LEU A 2 -6.69 8.33 20.38
CA LEU A 2 -6.68 9.81 20.32
C LEU A 2 -6.37 10.28 18.89
N ASP A 3 -7.34 10.92 18.23
CA ASP A 3 -7.24 11.40 16.84
C ASP A 3 -6.08 12.40 16.62
N ILE A 4 -5.63 13.06 17.70
CA ILE A 4 -4.53 14.05 17.71
C ILE A 4 -3.23 13.48 17.11
N ASN A 5 -3.00 12.17 17.18
CA ASN A 5 -1.75 11.56 16.71
C ASN A 5 -1.88 10.86 15.35
N LYS A 6 -3.02 11.01 14.64
CA LYS A 6 -3.18 10.47 13.29
C LYS A 6 -2.41 11.33 12.29
N GLN A 7 -1.70 10.68 11.38
CA GLN A 7 -0.92 11.31 10.32
C GLN A 7 -1.47 10.87 8.97
N ARG A 8 -1.48 11.79 7.99
CA ARG A 8 -1.83 11.45 6.61
C ARG A 8 -0.74 10.57 6.02
N MET A 9 -1.14 9.44 5.45
CA MET A 9 -0.27 8.47 4.78
C MET A 9 -0.98 7.95 3.53
N LYS A 10 -0.25 7.28 2.64
CA LYS A 10 -0.82 6.57 1.49
C LYS A 10 -0.50 5.08 1.62
N TYR A 11 -1.41 4.23 1.17
CA TYR A 11 -1.15 2.79 1.05
C TYR A 11 -1.45 2.29 -0.35
N SER A 12 -0.79 1.21 -0.74
CA SER A 12 -1.13 0.45 -1.94
C SER A 12 -1.14 -1.04 -1.62
N ARG A 13 -2.18 -1.73 -2.10
CA ARG A 13 -2.38 -3.15 -1.84
C ARG A 13 -1.66 -3.97 -2.88
N HIS A 14 -0.89 -4.95 -2.43
CA HIS A 14 -0.27 -5.96 -3.27
C HIS A 14 -1.31 -6.99 -3.77
N GLY A 15 -0.92 -7.78 -4.77
CA GLY A 15 -1.71 -8.91 -5.27
C GLY A 15 -2.94 -8.50 -6.08
N GLN A 16 -2.98 -7.25 -6.56
CA GLN A 16 -4.11 -6.73 -7.32
C GLN A 16 -3.89 -7.05 -8.79
N ARG A 17 -4.95 -7.48 -9.48
CA ARG A 17 -4.92 -7.54 -10.95
C ARG A 17 -4.98 -6.11 -11.46
N VAL A 18 -3.96 -5.70 -12.21
CA VAL A 18 -3.90 -4.37 -12.82
C VAL A 18 -3.77 -4.52 -14.32
N THR A 19 -4.62 -3.80 -15.03
CA THR A 19 -4.61 -3.71 -16.49
C THR A 19 -3.63 -2.62 -16.89
N ILE A 20 -2.65 -2.98 -17.72
CA ILE A 20 -1.68 -2.06 -18.31
C ILE A 20 -2.21 -1.66 -19.68
N TYR A 21 -2.27 -0.36 -19.93
CA TYR A 21 -2.77 0.19 -21.20
C TYR A 21 -1.60 0.54 -22.12
N GLU A 22 -1.82 0.38 -23.43
CA GLU A 22 -0.88 0.92 -24.41
C GLU A 22 -0.82 2.44 -24.30
N ARG A 23 0.38 2.98 -24.39
CA ARG A 23 0.64 4.42 -24.36
C ARG A 23 1.26 4.90 -25.66
N ASP A 24 1.06 6.18 -25.98
CA ASP A 24 1.75 6.88 -27.06
C ASP A 24 3.09 7.47 -26.63
N ASP A 25 3.76 8.16 -27.54
CA ASP A 25 5.09 8.72 -27.33
C ASP A 25 5.09 9.87 -26.29
N ASP A 26 3.91 10.44 -26.00
CA ASP A 26 3.70 11.46 -24.96
C ASP A 26 3.35 10.83 -23.60
N GLY A 27 3.18 9.51 -23.54
CA GLY A 27 2.85 8.75 -22.33
C GLY A 27 1.34 8.72 -22.03
N GLU A 28 0.48 9.17 -22.93
CA GLU A 28 -0.97 9.14 -22.78
C GLU A 28 -1.55 7.80 -23.22
N ILE A 29 -2.68 7.39 -22.64
CA ILE A 29 -3.34 6.10 -22.99
C ILE A 29 -3.86 6.17 -24.43
N LYS A 30 -3.55 5.15 -25.24
CA LYS A 30 -4.13 5.00 -26.59
C LYS A 30 -5.54 4.46 -26.52
N TYR A 31 -6.43 5.01 -27.35
CA TYR A 31 -7.82 4.57 -27.47
C TYR A 31 -8.14 4.22 -28.93
N TYR A 32 -9.02 3.25 -29.13
CA TYR A 32 -9.74 3.08 -30.40
C TYR A 32 -11.20 3.54 -30.24
N VAL A 33 -11.85 3.87 -31.36
CA VAL A 33 -13.26 4.25 -31.39
C VAL A 33 -14.05 3.07 -31.97
N ASP A 34 -15.06 2.60 -31.25
CA ASP A 34 -15.95 1.53 -31.74
C ASP A 34 -16.96 2.05 -32.78
N GLY A 35 -17.78 1.15 -33.31
CA GLY A 35 -18.81 1.52 -34.31
C GLY A 35 -19.90 2.46 -33.77
N ASP A 36 -20.03 2.59 -32.45
CA ASP A 36 -21.01 3.44 -31.76
C ASP A 36 -20.41 4.79 -31.34
N GLY A 37 -19.11 5.03 -31.61
CA GLY A 37 -18.40 6.26 -31.29
C GLY A 37 -17.79 6.29 -29.88
N ASN A 38 -17.80 5.18 -29.13
CA ASN A 38 -17.20 5.11 -27.80
C ASN A 38 -15.68 4.95 -27.89
N LYS A 39 -14.95 5.67 -27.03
CA LYS A 39 -13.50 5.51 -26.87
C LYS A 39 -13.20 4.34 -25.91
N ILE A 40 -12.53 3.32 -26.41
CA ILE A 40 -12.13 2.14 -25.64
C ILE A 40 -10.60 2.12 -25.55
N PRO A 41 -9.99 2.05 -24.34
CA PRO A 41 -8.55 2.04 -24.19
C PRO A 41 -7.94 0.74 -24.69
N LEU A 42 -6.77 0.82 -25.32
CA LEU A 42 -6.00 -0.34 -25.77
C LEU A 42 -5.27 -0.97 -24.57
N ILE A 43 -5.48 -2.26 -24.37
CA ILE A 43 -4.84 -3.03 -23.28
C ILE A 43 -3.55 -3.64 -23.82
N ALA A 44 -2.43 -3.32 -23.17
CA ALA A 44 -1.12 -3.90 -23.46
C ALA A 44 -0.92 -5.24 -22.74
N ASP A 45 -1.27 -5.30 -21.45
CA ASP A 45 -1.07 -6.49 -20.60
C ASP A 45 -1.98 -6.49 -19.37
N GLU A 46 -2.08 -7.63 -18.69
CA GLU A 46 -2.65 -7.75 -17.35
C GLU A 46 -1.65 -8.44 -16.41
N LYS A 47 -1.23 -7.74 -15.36
CA LYS A 47 -0.29 -8.30 -14.38
C LYS A 47 -0.79 -8.19 -12.94
N ILE A 48 -0.18 -9.00 -12.07
CA ILE A 48 -0.37 -8.88 -10.63
C ILE A 48 0.60 -7.81 -10.13
N GLY A 49 0.07 -6.78 -9.49
CA GLY A 49 0.84 -5.66 -8.98
C GLY A 49 0.16 -4.96 -7.81
N TYR A 50 0.43 -3.67 -7.71
CA TYR A 50 -0.01 -2.79 -6.64
C TYR A 50 -1.26 -2.01 -7.04
N SER A 51 -2.23 -1.83 -6.13
CA SER A 51 -3.38 -0.94 -6.39
C SER A 51 -2.95 0.50 -6.57
N GLU A 52 -3.82 1.32 -7.14
CA GLU A 52 -3.68 2.77 -7.00
C GLU A 52 -3.52 3.18 -5.51
N PRO A 53 -2.57 4.08 -5.19
CA PRO A 53 -2.35 4.54 -3.82
C PRO A 53 -3.58 5.27 -3.26
N LYS A 54 -3.99 4.92 -2.04
CA LYS A 54 -5.11 5.56 -1.34
C LYS A 54 -4.65 6.27 -0.09
N GLU A 55 -5.15 7.47 0.15
CA GLU A 55 -4.89 8.22 1.37
C GLU A 55 -5.62 7.61 2.56
N PHE A 56 -4.97 7.62 3.72
CA PHE A 56 -5.56 7.23 5.00
C PHE A 56 -4.93 8.01 6.16
N TYR A 57 -5.60 7.98 7.30
CA TYR A 57 -5.16 8.60 8.54
C TYR A 57 -5.05 7.56 9.64
N ALA A 58 -3.85 7.37 10.17
CA ALA A 58 -3.61 6.47 11.29
C ALA A 58 -2.42 6.93 12.15
N ASN A 59 -2.29 6.37 13.34
CA ASN A 59 -1.08 6.51 14.12
C ASN A 59 -0.05 5.46 13.68
N ILE A 60 1.24 5.84 13.70
CA ILE A 60 2.36 4.94 13.42
C ILE A 60 3.44 5.13 14.48
N SER A 61 3.95 4.04 15.06
CA SER A 61 4.90 4.09 16.18
C SER A 61 5.98 3.02 16.09
N ASN A 62 7.16 3.30 16.62
CA ASN A 62 8.26 2.33 16.73
C ASN A 62 8.20 1.47 18.00
N LYS A 63 7.26 1.76 18.91
CA LYS A 63 7.03 0.93 20.10
C LYS A 63 6.08 -0.17 19.68
N LEU A 64 6.56 -1.39 19.54
CA LEU A 64 5.73 -2.53 19.14
C LEU A 64 4.90 -3.04 20.33
N SER A 65 3.69 -3.53 20.07
CA SER A 65 2.88 -4.20 21.08
C SER A 65 3.46 -5.58 21.39
N GLU A 66 3.29 -6.07 22.62
CA GLU A 66 3.76 -7.42 22.99
C GLU A 66 3.17 -8.52 22.11
N VAL A 67 1.93 -8.31 21.63
CA VAL A 67 1.25 -9.24 20.70
C VAL A 67 2.08 -9.40 19.44
N LEU A 68 2.44 -8.30 18.77
CA LEU A 68 3.23 -8.35 17.54
C LEU A 68 4.63 -8.92 17.78
N VAL A 69 5.29 -8.59 18.90
CA VAL A 69 6.63 -9.10 19.21
C VAL A 69 6.60 -10.62 19.37
N LYS A 70 5.62 -11.17 20.09
CA LYS A 70 5.48 -12.61 20.32
C LYS A 70 5.06 -13.36 19.06
N GLU A 71 4.10 -12.83 18.33
CA GLU A 71 3.52 -13.48 17.15
C GLU A 71 4.51 -13.54 15.98
N PHE A 72 5.28 -12.47 15.76
CA PHE A 72 6.20 -12.37 14.64
C PHE A 72 7.67 -12.59 15.01
N GLY A 73 7.99 -12.93 16.27
CA GLY A 73 9.35 -13.28 16.71
C GLY A 73 10.38 -12.17 16.48
N ILE A 74 10.04 -10.93 16.88
CA ILE A 74 10.87 -9.75 16.56
C ILE A 74 11.94 -9.54 17.64
N ASP A 75 13.20 -9.82 17.30
CA ASP A 75 14.34 -9.64 18.21
C ASP A 75 14.97 -8.23 18.14
N ASP A 76 14.92 -7.55 16.98
CA ASP A 76 15.38 -6.16 16.80
C ASP A 76 14.25 -5.27 16.24
N SER A 77 13.71 -4.41 17.11
CA SER A 77 12.60 -3.50 16.78
C SER A 77 13.01 -2.24 16.01
N SER A 78 14.31 -1.99 15.79
CA SER A 78 14.80 -0.72 15.22
C SER A 78 14.30 -0.48 13.78
N THR A 79 14.05 -1.56 13.04
CA THR A 79 13.57 -1.52 11.64
C THR A 79 12.05 -1.66 11.51
N TYR A 80 11.35 -1.96 12.60
CA TYR A 80 9.92 -2.19 12.59
C TYR A 80 9.13 -1.04 13.21
N VAL A 81 7.92 -0.85 12.71
CA VAL A 81 6.92 0.05 13.27
C VAL A 81 5.57 -0.66 13.27
N GLN A 82 4.64 -0.16 14.08
CA GLN A 82 3.26 -0.62 14.07
C GLN A 82 2.28 0.50 13.75
N ILE A 83 1.19 0.12 13.09
CA ILE A 83 -0.04 0.89 12.98
C ILE A 83 -1.11 0.17 13.79
N VAL A 84 -1.92 0.93 14.53
CA VAL A 84 -3.09 0.41 15.24
C VAL A 84 -4.31 1.14 14.73
N THR A 85 -5.36 0.42 14.38
CA THR A 85 -6.63 1.01 13.94
C THR A 85 -7.81 0.30 14.57
N ASP A 86 -8.99 0.92 14.48
CA ASP A 86 -10.24 0.24 14.79
C ASP A 86 -10.41 -0.98 13.86
N LYS A 87 -11.14 -1.98 14.35
CA LYS A 87 -11.37 -3.25 13.67
C LYS A 87 -11.93 -3.04 12.25
N GLY A 88 -11.28 -3.63 11.25
CA GLY A 88 -11.68 -3.61 9.84
C GLY A 88 -11.47 -2.26 9.14
N TYR A 89 -10.80 -1.29 9.78
CA TYR A 89 -10.66 0.06 9.24
C TYR A 89 -9.74 0.13 8.01
N LEU A 90 -8.65 -0.64 8.00
CA LEU A 90 -7.71 -0.69 6.88
C LEU A 90 -7.71 -2.07 6.22
N PRO A 91 -7.87 -2.18 4.90
CA PRO A 91 -7.84 -3.45 4.20
C PRO A 91 -6.40 -3.86 3.85
N LEU A 92 -5.44 -3.68 4.77
CA LEU A 92 -4.02 -3.97 4.53
C LEU A 92 -3.71 -5.45 4.76
N LYS A 93 -2.76 -5.97 3.99
CA LYS A 93 -2.23 -7.33 4.09
C LYS A 93 -0.70 -7.33 3.97
N ALA A 94 -0.08 -8.45 4.33
CA ALA A 94 1.35 -8.63 4.14
C ALA A 94 1.74 -8.43 2.66
N GLY A 95 2.80 -7.64 2.42
CA GLY A 95 3.26 -7.22 1.10
C GLY A 95 2.76 -5.84 0.66
N ASP A 96 1.76 -5.27 1.33
CA ASP A 96 1.25 -3.93 1.01
C ASP A 96 2.29 -2.84 1.34
N LEU A 97 2.22 -1.74 0.61
CA LEU A 97 3.14 -0.62 0.70
C LEU A 97 2.51 0.54 1.46
N VAL A 98 3.32 1.27 2.23
CA VAL A 98 2.88 2.47 2.96
C VAL A 98 3.90 3.60 2.78
N TRP A 99 3.40 4.76 2.35
CA TRP A 99 4.13 6.02 2.25
C TRP A 99 3.66 6.97 3.34
N LYS A 100 4.62 7.49 4.09
CA LYS A 100 4.39 8.43 5.19
C LYS A 100 5.01 9.79 4.90
N LYS A 101 6.25 9.79 4.40
CA LYS A 101 7.04 10.98 4.09
C LYS A 101 7.46 11.02 2.63
N SER A 102 7.76 9.86 2.05
CA SER A 102 8.12 9.77 0.64
C SER A 102 6.89 10.01 -0.23
N GLU A 103 7.11 10.63 -1.39
CA GLU A 103 6.08 10.67 -2.44
C GLU A 103 5.97 9.28 -3.10
N VAL A 104 4.82 9.04 -3.73
CA VAL A 104 4.63 7.81 -4.51
C VAL A 104 5.33 8.01 -5.86
N GLU A 105 6.28 7.15 -6.15
CA GLU A 105 6.87 7.04 -7.47
C GLU A 105 6.21 5.87 -8.22
N PHE A 106 6.22 5.96 -9.55
CA PHE A 106 5.60 4.97 -10.41
C PHE A 106 6.65 4.35 -11.35
N ASP A 107 6.48 3.06 -11.63
CA ASP A 107 7.28 2.34 -12.61
C ASP A 107 6.93 2.73 -14.06
N THR A 108 7.58 2.10 -15.03
CA THR A 108 7.33 2.34 -16.47
C THR A 108 5.89 2.02 -16.90
N ASP A 109 5.20 1.17 -16.14
CA ASP A 109 3.81 0.77 -16.40
C ASP A 109 2.82 1.62 -15.59
N ASN A 110 3.31 2.71 -14.97
CA ASN A 110 2.55 3.62 -14.11
C ASN A 110 1.91 2.93 -12.89
N LEU A 111 2.56 1.88 -12.37
CA LEU A 111 2.21 1.23 -11.11
C LEU A 111 3.09 1.73 -9.96
N PRO A 112 2.63 1.71 -8.70
CA PRO A 112 3.44 2.13 -7.58
C PRO A 112 4.77 1.35 -7.48
N GLU A 113 5.87 2.09 -7.45
CA GLU A 113 7.21 1.54 -7.30
C GLU A 113 7.45 1.17 -5.83
N HIS A 114 7.79 -0.10 -5.57
CA HIS A 114 7.91 -0.64 -4.23
C HIS A 114 9.07 -0.03 -3.43
N THR A 115 10.16 0.36 -4.11
CA THR A 115 11.33 0.99 -3.47
C THR A 115 11.06 2.43 -3.02
N SER A 116 10.04 3.08 -3.58
CA SER A 116 9.65 4.44 -3.18
C SER A 116 8.99 4.47 -1.79
N ALA A 117 8.31 3.38 -1.40
CA ALA A 117 7.58 3.26 -0.15
C ALA A 117 8.49 3.36 1.07
N ASP A 118 8.02 4.03 2.12
CA ASP A 118 8.76 4.12 3.39
C ASP A 118 8.69 2.80 4.17
N TYR A 119 7.63 2.02 3.96
CA TYR A 119 7.38 0.78 4.68
C TYR A 119 6.70 -0.28 3.82
N THR A 120 6.97 -1.55 4.14
CA THR A 120 6.22 -2.72 3.67
C THR A 120 5.53 -3.41 4.84
N VAL A 121 4.25 -3.75 4.71
CA VAL A 121 3.51 -4.53 5.70
C VAL A 121 4.05 -5.95 5.73
N LYS A 122 4.42 -6.44 6.92
CA LYS A 122 4.94 -7.80 7.13
C LYS A 122 3.93 -8.74 7.77
N GLY A 123 3.03 -8.19 8.57
CA GLY A 123 2.06 -8.97 9.30
C GLY A 123 0.86 -8.13 9.72
N VAL A 124 -0.25 -8.81 9.91
CA VAL A 124 -1.48 -8.24 10.43
C VAL A 124 -1.95 -9.17 11.54
N ALA A 125 -2.12 -8.63 12.74
CA ALA A 125 -2.75 -9.31 13.85
C ALA A 125 -4.15 -8.70 14.02
N ASP A 126 -5.13 -9.39 13.44
CA ASP A 126 -6.54 -9.00 13.41
C ASP A 126 -7.41 -9.95 14.26
N GLU A 127 -6.83 -10.84 15.06
CA GLU A 127 -7.60 -11.67 16.01
C GLU A 127 -8.22 -10.84 17.17
N GLY A 128 -7.80 -9.59 17.33
CA GLY A 128 -8.35 -8.66 18.31
C GLY A 128 -9.81 -8.30 18.05
N LEU A 129 -10.62 -8.23 19.12
CA LEU A 129 -12.05 -7.91 19.02
C LEU A 129 -12.34 -6.47 18.59
N THR A 130 -11.46 -5.52 18.94
CA THR A 130 -11.74 -4.08 18.81
C THR A 130 -10.76 -3.34 17.91
N VAL A 131 -9.56 -3.89 17.70
CA VAL A 131 -8.47 -3.24 16.98
C VAL A 131 -7.76 -4.23 16.09
N ASP A 132 -7.22 -3.73 14.98
CA ASP A 132 -6.26 -4.44 14.15
C ASP A 132 -4.88 -3.82 14.32
N LEU A 133 -3.87 -4.69 14.38
CA LEU A 133 -2.46 -4.33 14.55
C LEU A 133 -1.71 -4.70 13.26
N TYR A 134 -1.02 -3.73 12.68
CA TYR A 134 -0.22 -3.94 11.47
C TYR A 134 1.24 -3.81 11.82
N LEU A 135 2.04 -4.83 11.50
CA LEU A 135 3.49 -4.80 11.59
C LEU A 135 4.07 -4.35 10.25
N LEU A 136 4.86 -3.28 10.27
CA LEU A 136 5.49 -2.70 9.09
C LEU A 136 7.00 -2.71 9.25
N GLN A 137 7.72 -3.10 8.21
CA GLN A 137 9.18 -2.98 8.13
C GLN A 137 9.54 -1.73 7.33
N LYS A 138 10.51 -0.95 7.83
CA LYS A 138 11.10 0.17 7.09
C LYS A 138 11.81 -0.33 5.84
N THR A 139 11.57 0.33 4.72
CA THR A 139 12.36 0.12 3.51
C THR A 139 13.73 0.75 3.71
N VAL A 140 14.80 -0.02 3.49
CA VAL A 140 16.16 0.52 3.45
C VAL A 140 16.37 1.09 2.05
N LYS A 141 16.67 2.38 1.96
CA LYS A 141 17.00 3.07 0.71
C LYS A 141 18.52 3.15 0.56
#